data_AF-A0A2E2ZZB4-F1
#
_entry.id   AF-A0A2E2ZZB4-F1
#
_cell.length_a   1.000
_cell.length_b   1.000
_cell.length_c   1.000
_cell.angle_alpha   90.00
_cell.angle_beta   90.00
_cell.angle_gamma   90.00
#
_symmetry.space_group_name_H-M   'P 1'
#
loop_
_entity.id
_entity.type
_entity.pdbx_description
1 polymer ?
#
loop_
_entity_poly.entity_id
_entity_poly.type
_entity_poly.pdbx_seq_one_letter_code
_entity_poly.pdbx_strand_id
1 'polypeptide(L)'
;MYFELDERPDLEWHNAIWWSFVTMTTVGYGDWYPVTPLGQFLVGLPVMLVGVSVLGYILSLLASIILENKIKELKGMTKINQSGHIIISGFNTSVSTLKIVDEIRRD
;
A
#
# COMPACT_ATOMS: atom_id res chain seq x y z
N MET A 1 -26.78 -9.37 1.67
CA MET A 1 -27.36 -10.71 1.49
C MET A 1 -28.85 -10.80 1.79
N TYR A 2 -29.59 -9.69 1.91
CA TYR A 2 -31.04 -9.75 2.17
C TYR A 2 -31.81 -10.58 1.12
N PHE A 3 -31.41 -10.50 -0.14
CA PHE A 3 -32.00 -11.27 -1.25
C PHE A 3 -31.77 -12.79 -1.17
N GLU A 4 -30.91 -13.25 -0.26
CA GLU A 4 -30.58 -14.67 -0.07
C GLU A 4 -31.37 -15.31 1.06
N LEU A 5 -32.11 -14.53 1.86
CA LEU A 5 -32.79 -15.05 3.07
C LEU A 5 -33.88 -16.09 2.75
N ASP A 6 -34.51 -15.98 1.58
CA ASP A 6 -35.52 -16.96 1.12
C ASP A 6 -34.88 -18.30 0.72
N GLU A 7 -33.67 -18.28 0.14
CA GLU A 7 -32.95 -19.50 -0.26
C GLU A 7 -32.08 -20.08 0.86
N ARG A 8 -31.63 -19.24 1.80
CA ARG A 8 -30.77 -19.59 2.94
C ARG A 8 -31.28 -18.94 4.23
N PRO A 9 -32.27 -19.56 4.92
CA PRO A 9 -32.86 -19.00 6.13
C PRO A 9 -31.92 -19.06 7.34
N ASP A 10 -30.83 -19.83 7.27
CA ASP A 10 -29.76 -19.91 8.27
C ASP A 10 -28.76 -18.73 8.18
N LEU A 11 -28.92 -17.84 7.20
CA LEU A 11 -28.02 -16.74 6.96
C LEU A 11 -28.27 -15.58 7.95
N GLU A 12 -27.36 -15.44 8.91
CA GLU A 12 -27.33 -14.29 9.80
C GLU A 12 -26.48 -13.13 9.25
N TRP A 13 -26.72 -11.91 9.77
CA TRP A 13 -26.01 -10.70 9.34
C TRP A 13 -24.48 -10.79 9.52
N HIS A 14 -24.02 -11.51 10.55
CA HIS A 14 -22.60 -11.66 10.85
C HIS A 14 -21.88 -12.51 9.78
N ASN A 15 -22.56 -13.49 9.20
CA ASN A 15 -22.03 -14.30 8.09
C ASN A 15 -21.79 -13.46 6.84
N ALA A 16 -22.66 -12.47 6.57
CA ALA A 16 -22.48 -11.55 5.45
C ALA A 16 -21.24 -10.65 5.61
N ILE A 17 -20.94 -10.20 6.85
CA ILE A 17 -19.74 -9.42 7.15
C ILE A 17 -18.49 -10.29 7.01
N TRP A 18 -18.52 -11.49 7.58
CA TRP A 18 -17.42 -12.46 7.47
C TRP A 18 -17.10 -12.78 6.01
N TRP A 19 -18.12 -13.13 5.22
CA TRP A 19 -17.97 -13.37 3.79
C TRP A 19 -17.39 -12.17 3.05
N SER A 20 -17.88 -10.96 3.34
CA SER A 20 -17.39 -9.74 2.69
C SER A 20 -15.91 -9.54 2.97
N PHE A 21 -15.47 -9.70 4.23
CA PHE A 21 -14.06 -9.60 4.60
C PHE A 21 -13.20 -10.65 3.89
N VAL A 22 -13.57 -11.92 3.99
CA VAL A 22 -12.84 -13.05 3.38
C VAL A 22 -12.72 -12.89 1.87
N THR A 23 -13.77 -12.36 1.22
CA THR A 23 -13.79 -12.08 -0.22
C THR A 23 -12.92 -10.87 -0.56
N MET A 24 -13.02 -9.77 0.19
CA MET A 24 -12.22 -8.57 -0.03
C MET A 24 -10.73 -8.82 0.16
N THR A 25 -10.34 -9.70 1.09
CA THR A 25 -8.96 -10.12 1.30
C THR A 25 -8.51 -11.23 0.34
N THR A 26 -9.34 -11.62 -0.64
CA THR A 26 -9.07 -12.67 -1.63
C THR A 26 -8.79 -14.07 -1.05
N VAL A 27 -9.22 -14.33 0.19
CA VAL A 27 -9.03 -15.64 0.85
C VAL A 27 -10.01 -16.67 0.32
N GLY A 28 -11.30 -16.31 0.27
CA GLY A 28 -12.34 -17.09 -0.40
C GLY A 28 -12.57 -18.51 0.13
N TYR A 29 -12.87 -18.67 1.43
CA TYR A 29 -13.15 -20.00 2.01
C TYR A 29 -14.32 -20.75 1.34
N GLY A 30 -15.29 -20.02 0.79
CA GLY A 30 -16.45 -20.61 0.10
C GLY A 30 -17.52 -21.19 1.03
N ASP A 31 -17.42 -20.91 2.33
CA ASP A 31 -18.40 -21.24 3.37
C ASP A 31 -19.72 -20.47 3.18
N TRP A 32 -19.62 -19.17 2.90
CA TRP A 32 -20.74 -18.30 2.61
C TRP A 32 -20.52 -17.60 1.27
N TYR A 33 -21.57 -17.42 0.47
CA TYR A 33 -21.54 -16.64 -0.77
C TYR A 33 -22.98 -16.43 -1.29
N PRO A 34 -23.25 -15.34 -2.03
CA PRO A 34 -24.55 -15.13 -2.65
C PRO A 34 -24.81 -16.18 -3.73
N VAL A 35 -25.95 -16.88 -3.64
CA VAL A 35 -26.38 -17.88 -4.62
C VAL A 35 -27.42 -17.33 -5.59
N THR A 36 -28.23 -16.35 -5.16
CA THR A 36 -29.21 -15.73 -6.05
C THR A 36 -28.53 -14.85 -7.11
N PRO A 37 -29.02 -14.84 -8.36
CA PRO A 37 -28.49 -13.96 -9.40
C PRO A 37 -28.52 -12.47 -9.00
N LEU A 38 -29.56 -12.07 -8.25
CA LEU A 38 -29.73 -10.71 -7.77
C LEU A 38 -28.70 -10.36 -6.68
N GLY A 39 -28.47 -11.27 -5.73
CA GLY A 39 -27.45 -11.10 -4.69
C GLY A 39 -26.03 -11.08 -5.25
N GLN A 40 -25.74 -11.91 -6.26
CA GLN A 40 -24.46 -11.90 -6.96
C GLN A 40 -24.21 -10.58 -7.68
N PHE A 41 -25.20 -10.04 -8.39
CA PHE A 41 -25.03 -8.81 -9.15
C PHE A 41 -25.02 -7.56 -8.28
N LEU A 42 -25.95 -7.44 -7.32
CA LEU A 42 -26.10 -6.24 -6.51
C LEU A 42 -25.14 -6.16 -5.31
N VAL A 43 -24.65 -7.30 -4.83
CA VAL A 43 -23.76 -7.36 -3.65
C VAL A 43 -22.42 -8.00 -4.00
N GLY A 44 -22.44 -9.16 -4.65
CA GLY A 44 -21.22 -9.89 -5.07
C GLY A 44 -20.24 -9.03 -5.85
N LEU A 45 -20.67 -8.52 -7.01
CA LEU A 45 -19.82 -7.72 -7.90
C LEU A 45 -19.25 -6.47 -7.21
N PRO A 46 -20.05 -5.61 -6.54
CA PRO A 46 -19.51 -4.45 -5.84
C PRO A 46 -18.49 -4.82 -4.75
N VAL A 47 -18.75 -5.86 -3.94
CA VAL A 47 -17.83 -6.28 -2.88
C VAL A 47 -16.48 -6.73 -3.45
N MET A 48 -16.49 -7.51 -4.54
CA MET A 48 -15.26 -7.95 -5.21
C MET A 48 -14.47 -6.76 -5.81
N LEU A 49 -15.15 -5.86 -6.52
CA LEU A 49 -14.51 -4.68 -7.13
C LEU A 49 -13.91 -3.75 -6.07
N VAL A 50 -14.66 -3.47 -5.00
CA VAL A 50 -14.18 -2.64 -3.88
C VAL A 50 -13.02 -3.34 -3.17
N GLY A 51 -13.11 -4.64 -2.90
CA GLY A 51 -12.03 -5.41 -2.26
C GLY A 51 -10.71 -5.29 -2.99
N VAL A 52 -10.70 -5.60 -4.29
CA VAL A 52 -9.49 -5.52 -5.13
C VAL A 52 -8.96 -4.08 -5.21
N SER A 53 -9.85 -3.10 -5.35
CA SER A 53 -9.45 -1.69 -5.41
C SER A 53 -8.79 -1.20 -4.13
N VAL A 54 -9.36 -1.56 -2.96
CA VAL A 54 -8.82 -1.20 -1.64
C VAL A 54 -7.46 -1.86 -1.42
N LEU A 55 -7.32 -3.14 -1.75
CA LEU A 55 -6.02 -3.83 -1.65
C LEU A 55 -4.96 -3.17 -2.54
N GLY A 56 -5.30 -2.87 -3.79
CA GLY A 56 -4.40 -2.17 -4.71
C GLY A 56 -3.99 -0.79 -4.21
N TYR A 57 -4.93 -0.04 -3.63
CA TYR A 57 -4.68 1.27 -3.03
C TYR A 57 -3.71 1.19 -1.85
N ILE A 58 -3.91 0.23 -0.93
CA ILE A 58 -3.00 0.01 0.21
C ILE A 58 -1.58 -0.32 -0.27
N LEU A 59 -1.44 -1.20 -1.28
CA LEU A 59 -0.14 -1.51 -1.87
C LEU A 59 0.52 -0.26 -2.47
N SER A 60 -0.24 0.57 -3.18
CA SER A 60 0.26 1.81 -3.79
C SER A 60 0.76 2.81 -2.74
N LEU A 61 0.03 2.96 -1.62
CA LEU A 61 0.47 3.80 -0.50
C LEU A 61 1.79 3.31 0.09
N LEU A 62 1.91 2.01 0.35
CA LEU A 62 3.14 1.42 0.89
C LEU A 62 4.33 1.62 -0.07
N ALA A 63 4.13 1.38 -1.37
CA ALA A 63 5.15 1.62 -2.38
C ALA A 63 5.58 3.09 -2.44
N SER A 64 4.62 4.02 -2.32
CA SER A 64 4.89 5.45 -2.33
C SER A 64 5.73 5.89 -1.13
N ILE A 65 5.45 5.37 0.07
CA ILE A 65 6.24 5.65 1.28
C ILE A 65 7.68 5.17 1.11
N ILE A 66 7.87 3.95 0.60
CA ILE A 66 9.22 3.38 0.38
C ILE A 66 9.98 4.22 -0.65
N LEU A 67 9.32 4.57 -1.76
CA LEU A 67 9.92 5.38 -2.81
C LEU A 67 10.31 6.77 -2.31
N GLU A 68 9.43 7.43 -1.54
CA GLU A 68 9.70 8.75 -0.97
C GLU A 68 10.88 8.72 -0.01
N ASN A 69 10.98 7.69 0.84
CA ASN A 69 12.13 7.50 1.73
C ASN A 69 13.42 7.31 0.94
N LYS A 70 13.39 6.50 -0.12
CA LYS A 70 14.56 6.30 -1.00
C LYS A 70 14.99 7.61 -1.68
N ILE A 71 14.04 8.41 -2.15
CA ILE A 71 14.31 9.72 -2.74
C ILE A 71 14.91 10.68 -1.71
N LYS A 72 14.42 10.66 -0.46
CA LYS A 72 15.00 11.47 0.65
C LYS A 72 16.43 11.05 0.98
N GLU A 73 16.73 9.76 0.97
CA GLU A 73 18.10 9.24 1.13
C GLU A 73 19.01 9.73 -0.01
N LEU A 74 18.60 9.57 -1.27
CA LEU A 74 19.39 9.99 -2.43
C LEU A 74 19.63 11.50 -2.49
N LYS A 75 18.68 12.30 -2.02
CA LYS A 75 18.82 13.76 -1.92
C LYS A 75 19.63 14.21 -0.70
N GLY A 76 20.07 13.30 0.16
CA GLY A 76 20.74 13.65 1.42
C GLY A 76 19.83 14.42 2.40
N MET A 77 18.51 14.32 2.24
CA MET A 77 17.49 15.00 3.07
C MET A 77 17.13 14.20 4.32
N THR A 78 17.80 13.07 4.55
CA THR A 78 17.64 12.29 5.77
C THR A 78 18.25 13.08 6.94
N LYS A 79 17.61 13.06 8.11
CA LYS A 79 18.19 13.71 9.30
C LYS A 79 19.52 13.04 9.65
N ILE A 80 20.60 13.81 9.64
CA ILE A 80 21.93 13.37 10.05
C ILE A 80 22.21 13.99 11.41
N ASN A 81 22.50 13.16 12.42
CA ASN A 81 22.98 13.63 13.72
C ASN A 81 24.47 13.33 13.84
N GLN A 82 25.30 14.18 13.21
CA GLN A 82 26.76 14.09 13.28
C GLN A 82 27.35 15.46 13.61
N SER A 83 28.28 15.50 14.57
CA SER A 83 29.03 16.70 14.93
C SER A 83 30.39 16.71 14.21
N GLY A 84 30.84 17.87 13.75
CA GLY A 84 32.11 18.00 13.01
C GLY A 84 32.03 17.74 11.50
N HIS A 85 30.85 17.86 10.89
CA HIS A 85 30.69 17.73 9.44
C HIS A 85 30.93 19.07 8.71
N ILE A 86 31.45 19.00 7.48
CA ILE A 86 31.67 20.16 6.61
C ILE A 86 30.52 20.23 5.60
N ILE A 87 29.91 21.40 5.45
CA ILE A 87 28.88 21.66 4.43
C ILE A 87 29.57 22.28 3.21
N ILE A 88 29.51 21.59 2.07
CA ILE A 88 29.96 22.13 0.79
C ILE A 88 28.73 22.67 0.07
N SER A 89 28.69 23.98 -0.20
CA SER A 89 27.62 24.65 -0.95
C SER A 89 28.18 25.22 -2.26
N GLY A 90 27.42 25.10 -3.36
CA GLY A 90 27.83 25.63 -4.67
C GLY A 90 28.61 24.64 -5.57
N PHE A 91 28.28 23.36 -5.52
CA PHE A 91 28.89 22.35 -6.39
C PHE A 91 28.25 22.35 -7.79
N ASN A 92 29.08 22.54 -8.82
CA ASN A 92 28.65 22.61 -10.23
C ASN A 92 28.56 21.21 -10.89
N THR A 93 29.44 20.28 -10.51
CA THR A 93 29.47 18.93 -11.07
C THR A 93 30.03 17.95 -10.04
N SER A 94 29.51 16.73 -10.00
CA SER A 94 29.96 15.67 -9.07
C SER A 94 31.48 15.43 -9.14
N VAL A 95 32.09 15.58 -10.32
CA VAL A 95 33.54 15.41 -10.53
C VAL A 95 34.37 16.45 -9.78
N SER A 96 33.96 17.73 -9.80
CA SER A 96 34.68 18.81 -9.11
C SER A 96 34.55 18.68 -7.60
N THR A 97 33.38 18.30 -7.11
CA THR A 97 33.16 18.03 -5.68
C THR A 97 34.02 16.87 -5.19
N LEU A 98 34.13 15.79 -5.97
CA LEU A 98 34.96 14.64 -5.61
C LEU A 98 36.45 14.99 -5.52
N LYS A 99 36.95 15.90 -6.37
CA LYS A 99 38.34 16.38 -6.28
C LYS A 99 38.60 17.15 -4.98
N ILE A 100 37.70 18.08 -4.62
CA ILE A 100 37.80 18.84 -3.37
C ILE A 100 37.75 17.91 -2.15
N VAL A 101 36.86 16.90 -2.18
CA VAL A 101 36.77 15.90 -1.11
C VAL A 101 38.06 15.05 -1.04
N ASP A 102 38.66 14.67 -2.17
CA ASP A 102 39.93 13.93 -2.17
C ASP A 102 41.09 14.78 -1.64
N GLU A 103 41.09 16.08 -1.94
CA GLU A 103 42.09 17.04 -1.44
C GLU A 103 41.97 17.23 0.08
N ILE A 104 40.76 17.49 0.59
CA ILE A 104 40.49 17.61 2.04
C ILE A 104 40.82 16.31 2.79
N ARG A 105 40.70 15.14 2.13
CA ARG A 105 41.02 13.85 2.75
C ARG A 105 42.54 13.58 2.83
N ARG A 106 43.34 14.27 2.01
CA ARG A 106 44.81 14.10 1.96
C ARG A 106 45.55 15.01 2.92
N ASP A 107 44.95 16.12 3.34
CA ASP A 107 45.40 17.00 4.43
C ASP A 107 45.08 16.41 5.81
#